data_AF-A0A345R5V4-F1
#
_entry.id   AF-A0A345R5V4-F1
#
_cell.length_a   1.000
_cell.length_b   1.000
_cell.length_c   1.000
_cell.angle_alpha   90.00
_cell.angle_beta   90.00
_cell.angle_gamma   90.00
#
_symmetry.space_group_name_H-M   'P 1'
#
loop_
_entity.id
_entity.type
_entity.pdbx_description
1 polymer ?
#
loop_
_entity_poly.entity_id
_entity_poly.type
_entity_poly.pdbx_seq_one_letter_code
_entity_poly.pdbx_strand_id
1 'polypeptide(L)'
;MAINPEEEGACRVPRPPADLAETAYLRNGYRAILRILVAERHLKAETCDCHLGEFTWDMALAELSRFQTSDNPRLPFKVLDLYAIADALEAEHAEGCSE
;
A
#
# COMPACT_ATOMS: atom_id res chain seq x y z
N MET A 1 -27.13 13.56 9.33
CA MET A 1 -26.74 12.63 8.26
C MET A 1 -25.45 11.96 8.74
N ALA A 2 -25.58 10.81 9.38
CA ALA A 2 -24.43 10.03 9.83
C ALA A 2 -23.91 9.30 8.59
N ILE A 3 -22.71 9.66 8.15
CA ILE A 3 -22.00 8.85 7.17
C ILE A 3 -21.51 7.66 7.98
N ASN A 4 -22.08 6.47 7.77
CA ASN A 4 -21.54 5.23 8.32
C ASN A 4 -20.16 5.03 7.68
N PRO A 5 -19.04 5.13 8.43
CA PRO A 5 -17.71 4.90 7.86
C PRO A 5 -17.41 3.40 7.67
N GLU A 6 -18.42 2.54 7.81
CA GLU A 6 -18.26 1.08 7.81
C GLU A 6 -18.34 0.45 6.41
N GLU A 7 -18.61 1.23 5.36
CA GLU A 7 -18.59 0.77 3.96
C GLU A 7 -17.64 1.58 3.05
N GLU A 8 -16.68 2.30 3.62
CA GLU A 8 -15.58 2.93 2.87
C GLU A 8 -14.37 1.95 2.77
N GLY A 9 -14.56 0.87 2.00
CA GLY A 9 -13.51 0.02 1.44
C GLY A 9 -12.86 -0.96 2.42
N ALA A 10 -13.34 -2.21 2.46
CA ALA A 10 -12.80 -3.28 3.29
C ALA A 10 -11.30 -3.58 3.07
N CYS A 11 -10.69 -3.10 1.99
CA CYS A 11 -9.28 -3.32 1.67
C CYS A 11 -8.38 -2.08 1.69
N ARG A 12 -8.51 -1.22 2.71
CA ARG A 12 -7.61 -0.06 2.85
C ARG A 12 -6.43 -0.36 3.77
N VAL A 13 -5.21 -0.20 3.25
CA VAL A 13 -3.99 -0.30 4.07
C VAL A 13 -4.02 0.72 5.22
N PRO A 14 -3.85 0.27 6.48
CA PRO A 14 -3.94 1.13 7.66
C PRO A 14 -2.80 2.16 7.71
N ARG A 15 -2.88 3.06 8.70
CA ARG A 15 -1.75 3.96 8.98
C ARG A 15 -0.59 3.15 9.56
N PRO A 16 0.67 3.45 9.16
CA PRO A 16 1.84 2.77 9.68
C PRO A 16 2.01 3.04 11.18
N PRO A 17 2.42 2.03 11.97
CA PRO A 17 2.80 2.20 13.37
C PRO A 17 3.90 3.25 13.54
N ALA A 18 3.88 4.01 14.64
CA ALA A 18 4.84 5.09 14.86
C ALA A 18 6.28 4.57 15.06
N ASP A 19 6.41 3.35 15.59
CA ASP A 19 7.65 2.61 15.84
C ASP A 19 8.18 1.86 14.61
N LEU A 20 7.41 1.81 13.51
CA LEU A 20 7.82 1.12 12.27
C LEU A 20 9.11 1.71 11.67
N ALA A 21 9.29 3.03 11.77
CA ALA A 21 10.48 3.71 11.24
C ALA A 21 10.70 5.05 11.93
N GLU A 22 11.95 5.50 11.96
CA GLU A 22 12.38 6.73 12.62
C GLU A 22 11.62 7.97 12.10
N THR A 23 11.41 8.07 10.78
CA THR A 23 10.81 9.26 10.17
C THR A 23 9.43 8.97 9.57
N ALA A 24 8.57 9.98 9.57
CA ALA A 24 7.26 9.91 8.91
C ALA A 24 7.40 9.65 7.40
N TYR A 25 8.48 10.13 6.78
CA TYR A 25 8.78 9.87 5.38
C TYR A 25 8.97 8.38 5.10
N LEU A 26 9.79 7.69 5.90
CA LEU A 26 10.01 6.24 5.77
C LEU A 26 8.72 5.46 6.01
N ARG A 27 7.99 5.80 7.08
CA ARG A 27 6.69 5.16 7.39
C ARG A 27 5.68 5.32 6.24
N ASN A 28 5.60 6.51 5.63
CA ASN A 28 4.73 6.76 4.50
C ASN A 28 5.17 5.99 3.24
N GLY A 29 6.47 5.83 3.03
CA GLY A 29 7.00 4.96 1.99
C GLY A 29 6.62 3.50 2.19
N TYR A 30 6.80 2.96 3.39
CA TYR A 30 6.38 1.58 3.71
C TYR A 30 4.89 1.36 3.55
N ARG A 31 4.07 2.37 3.91
CA ARG A 31 2.64 2.35 3.61
C ARG A 31 2.36 2.28 2.11
N ALA A 32 3.05 3.07 1.30
CA ALA A 32 2.87 3.04 -0.15
C ALA A 32 3.30 1.69 -0.74
N ILE A 33 4.44 1.13 -0.31
CA ILE A 33 4.90 -0.21 -0.71
C ILE A 33 3.86 -1.27 -0.35
N LEU A 34 3.34 -1.25 0.88
CA LEU A 34 2.32 -2.20 1.31
C LEU A 34 1.05 -2.11 0.46
N ARG A 35 0.62 -0.90 0.06
CA ARG A 35 -0.50 -0.70 -0.87
C ARG A 35 -0.23 -1.34 -2.23
N ILE A 36 0.97 -1.14 -2.79
CA ILE A 36 1.37 -1.75 -4.06
C ILE A 36 1.31 -3.28 -3.96
N LEU A 37 1.88 -3.87 -2.90
CA LEU A 37 1.89 -5.32 -2.73
C LEU A 37 0.48 -5.93 -2.63
N VAL A 38 -0.40 -5.26 -1.89
CA VAL A 38 -1.81 -5.67 -1.74
C VAL A 38 -2.54 -5.57 -3.08
N ALA A 39 -2.41 -4.45 -3.79
CA ALA A 39 -3.07 -4.24 -5.08
C ALA A 39 -2.56 -5.22 -6.15
N GLU A 40 -1.25 -5.49 -6.20
CA GLU A 40 -0.69 -6.53 -7.08
C GLU A 40 -1.25 -7.93 -6.77
N ARG A 41 -1.48 -8.24 -5.50
CA ARG A 41 -2.05 -9.52 -5.10
C ARG A 41 -3.51 -9.64 -5.50
N HIS A 42 -4.28 -8.56 -5.41
CA HIS A 42 -5.65 -8.51 -5.88
C HIS A 42 -5.76 -8.72 -7.38
N LEU A 43 -4.96 -7.98 -8.17
CA LEU A 43 -4.92 -8.14 -9.62
C LEU A 43 -4.53 -9.57 -10.03
N LYS A 44 -3.62 -10.21 -9.29
CA LYS A 44 -3.23 -11.62 -9.51
C LYS A 44 -4.29 -12.64 -9.06
N ALA A 45 -5.10 -12.30 -8.07
CA ALA A 45 -6.12 -13.20 -7.55
C ALA A 45 -7.33 -13.29 -8.50
N GLU A 46 -7.55 -12.27 -9.34
CA GLU A 46 -8.74 -12.12 -10.18
C GLU A 46 -10.04 -12.18 -9.36
N THR A 47 -9.96 -11.85 -8.07
CA THR A 47 -11.09 -11.81 -7.13
C THR A 47 -11.22 -10.42 -6.52
N CYS A 48 -12.44 -10.08 -6.12
CA CYS A 48 -12.74 -8.81 -5.44
C CYS A 48 -12.61 -8.89 -3.92
N ASP A 49 -12.10 -10.01 -3.42
CA ASP A 49 -11.90 -10.24 -2.00
C ASP A 49 -10.74 -9.42 -1.43
N CYS A 50 -10.91 -8.94 -0.21
CA CYS A 50 -9.88 -8.24 0.54
C CYS A 50 -8.81 -9.23 1.06
N HIS A 51 -7.67 -9.29 0.38
CA HIS A 51 -6.50 -10.08 0.82
C HIS A 51 -5.55 -9.31 1.76
N LEU A 52 -5.94 -8.15 2.30
CA LEU A 52 -5.08 -7.34 3.18
C LEU A 52 -4.57 -8.11 4.40
N GLY A 53 -5.36 -9.05 4.92
CA GLY A 53 -4.99 -9.88 6.08
C GLY A 53 -3.78 -10.79 5.85
N GLU A 54 -3.38 -11.02 4.60
CA GLU A 54 -2.17 -11.78 4.24
C GLU A 54 -0.88 -10.95 4.37
N PHE A 55 -1.00 -9.63 4.54
CA PHE A 55 0.12 -8.69 4.47
C PHE A 55 0.51 -8.13 5.83
N THR A 56 1.82 -7.97 6.02
CA THR A 56 2.41 -7.37 7.22
C THR A 56 3.36 -6.23 6.85
N TRP A 57 3.69 -5.38 7.83
CA TRP A 57 4.68 -4.33 7.63
C TRP A 57 6.08 -4.87 7.34
N ASP A 58 6.42 -6.06 7.87
CA ASP A 58 7.69 -6.73 7.59
C ASP A 58 7.83 -7.10 6.11
N MET A 59 6.73 -7.44 5.43
CA MET A 59 6.76 -7.68 3.98
C MET A 59 7.08 -6.40 3.20
N ALA A 60 6.55 -5.25 3.61
CA ALA A 60 6.89 -3.97 2.99
C ALA A 60 8.36 -3.59 3.22
N LEU A 61 8.92 -3.93 4.38
CA LEU A 61 10.33 -3.76 4.70
C LEU A 61 11.23 -4.68 3.85
N ALA A 62 10.81 -5.93 3.65
CA ALA A 62 11.54 -6.91 2.84
C ALA A 62 11.58 -6.51 1.35
N GLU A 63 10.51 -5.89 0.85
CA GLU A 63 10.40 -5.44 -0.54
C GLU A 63 11.02 -4.05 -0.79
N LEU A 64 11.62 -3.41 0.22
CA LEU A 64 12.20 -2.06 0.10
C LEU A 64 13.15 -1.94 -1.10
N SER A 65 14.05 -2.92 -1.28
CA SER A 65 15.03 -2.92 -2.36
C SER A 65 14.41 -2.89 -3.75
N ARG A 66 13.19 -3.40 -3.93
CA ARG A 66 12.46 -3.37 -5.21
C ARG A 66 12.08 -1.94 -5.62
N PHE A 67 11.88 -1.07 -4.62
CA PHE A 67 11.40 0.30 -4.79
C PHE A 67 12.49 1.35 -4.52
N GLN A 68 13.70 0.90 -4.17
CA GLN A 68 14.81 1.78 -3.86
C GLN A 68 15.31 2.49 -5.12
N THR A 69 15.29 3.83 -5.09
CA THR A 69 15.81 4.70 -6.15
C THR A 69 17.10 5.42 -5.76
N SER A 70 17.50 5.34 -4.48
CA SER A 70 18.68 6.01 -3.94
C SER A 70 19.34 5.21 -2.82
N ASP A 71 20.67 5.28 -2.74
CA ASP A 71 21.46 4.71 -1.64
C ASP A 71 21.39 5.54 -0.35
N ASN A 72 20.68 6.69 -0.36
CA ASN A 72 20.51 7.50 0.84
C ASN A 72 19.51 6.83 1.80
N PRO A 73 19.93 6.38 3.00
CA PRO A 73 19.05 5.67 3.93
C PRO A 73 17.91 6.53 4.46
N ARG A 74 18.01 7.87 4.38
CA ARG A 74 16.93 8.80 4.77
C ARG A 74 15.95 9.09 3.66
N LEU A 75 16.34 8.87 2.40
CA LEU A 75 15.54 9.14 1.20
C LEU A 75 15.66 8.00 0.17
N PRO A 76 15.38 6.75 0.54
CA PRO A 76 15.64 5.59 -0.33
C PRO A 76 14.75 5.54 -1.58
N PHE A 77 13.56 6.15 -1.56
CA PHE A 77 12.54 6.05 -2.61
C PHE A 77 11.78 7.36 -2.80
N LYS A 78 11.11 7.57 -3.93
CA LYS A 78 10.20 8.71 -4.08
C LYS A 78 8.80 8.34 -3.61
N VAL A 79 8.44 8.77 -2.40
CA VAL A 79 7.14 8.42 -1.77
C VAL A 79 5.94 8.80 -2.65
N LEU A 80 5.99 9.95 -3.34
CA LEU A 80 4.90 10.37 -4.23
C LEU A 80 4.76 9.44 -5.44
N ASP A 81 5.87 8.98 -6.01
CA ASP A 81 5.86 8.03 -7.14
C ASP A 81 5.29 6.68 -6.69
N LEU A 82 5.64 6.20 -5.48
CA LEU A 82 5.05 4.99 -4.90
C LEU A 82 3.54 5.11 -4.71
N TYR A 83 3.07 6.28 -4.27
CA TYR A 83 1.64 6.51 -4.14
C TYR A 83 0.94 6.54 -5.49
N ALA A 84 1.53 7.16 -6.51
CA ALA A 84 0.97 7.13 -7.86
C ALA A 84 0.86 5.70 -8.42
N ILE A 85 1.86 4.84 -8.16
CA ILE A 85 1.82 3.42 -8.55
C ILE A 85 0.71 2.69 -7.79
N ALA A 86 0.63 2.88 -6.47
CA ALA A 86 -0.43 2.26 -5.65
C ALA A 86 -1.83 2.67 -6.13
N ASP A 87 -2.06 3.97 -6.34
CA ASP A 87 -3.35 4.50 -6.77
C ASP A 87 -3.74 3.96 -8.16
N ALA A 88 -2.78 3.78 -9.08
CA ALA A 88 -3.05 3.21 -10.40
C ALA A 88 -3.47 1.73 -10.32
N LEU A 89 -2.77 0.92 -9.51
CA LEU A 89 -3.10 -0.50 -9.33
C LEU A 89 -4.43 -0.69 -8.61
N GLU A 90 -4.71 0.14 -7.60
CA GLU A 90 -5.99 0.11 -6.88
C GLU A 90 -7.15 0.53 -7.79
N ALA A 91 -6.94 1.50 -8.69
CA ALA A 91 -7.94 1.88 -9.70
C ALA A 91 -8.22 0.74 -10.69
N GLU A 92 -7.18 0.09 -11.21
CA GLU A 92 -7.32 -1.06 -12.10
C GLU A 92 -8.10 -2.21 -11.44
N HIS A 93 -7.80 -2.51 -10.17
CA HIS A 93 -8.56 -3.53 -9.43
C HIS A 93 -10.02 -3.13 -9.22
N ALA A 94 -10.27 -1.87 -8.86
CA ALA A 94 -11.62 -1.36 -8.66
C ALA A 94 -12.45 -1.42 -9.95
N GLU A 95 -11.86 -1.09 -11.11
CA GLU A 95 -12.50 -1.22 -12.41
C GLU A 95 -12.86 -2.68 -12.71
N GLY A 96 -11.94 -3.62 -12.49
CA GLY A 96 -12.19 -5.05 -12.69
C GLY A 96 -13.23 -5.67 -11.76
N CYS A 97 -13.50 -5.04 -10.61
CA CYS A 97 -14.44 -5.49 -9.60
C CYS A 97 -15.80 -4.78 -9.63
N SER A 98 -16.00 -3.85 -10.55
CA SER A 98 -17.17 -2.97 -10.61
C SER A 98 -18.30 -3.46 -11.52
N GLU A 99 -18.43 -4.78 -11.74
CA GLU A 99 -19.44 -5.38 -12.64
C GLU A 99 -20.70 -5.89 -11.92
#